data_AF-A0A9P1CAC4-F1
#
_entry.id   AF-A0A9P1CAC4-F1
#
_cell.length_a   1.000
_cell.length_b   1.000
_cell.length_c   1.000
_cell.angle_alpha   90.00
_cell.angle_beta   90.00
_cell.angle_gamma   90.00
#
_symmetry.space_group_name_H-M   'P 1'
#
loop_
_entity.id
_entity.type
_entity.pdbx_description
1 polymer ?
#
loop_
_entity_poly.entity_id
_entity_poly.type
_entity_poly.pdbx_seq_one_letter_code
_entity_poly.pdbx_strand_id
1 'polypeptide(L)'
;MWRLGVLLATGAAASGGCEADGSCDAAGMLTLSRRQMLRGHEMTRAGINFTCGESCGILGGVCVNPSPECLQRRVSTERGPVCYCEVERPPKSSALQRTAQPSLLREFPFIMTHDSATGFIRKFDPRWRIGQAQTINLVEQVTCGARALDIRLVIKDGKEEEFFFHHGEGIFSWVSGETLQGEWPKLAAWARSHPDELLLLVISHCSVRHGFGNWGSSKCSEGLWPKEFQALGLPFEANCESLSSMTRKEALQRSRLQDGGHIMALDGACVMENWDSSITSAKGVKSYVEKTMDLMRSRGYKTLFQVQSFVQQKLFVPMDSKLNGEILTWIANSSLYDGVNLLEINLICSHGASMAVALGHSISSEDFQSCRTDCHLACQRHGACEQL
;
A
#
# COMPACT_ATOMS: atom_id res chain seq x y z
N MET A 1 27.28 28.44 -33.98
CA MET A 1 28.24 29.05 -33.06
C MET A 1 27.47 29.76 -31.96
N TRP A 2 27.30 29.13 -30.80
CA TRP A 2 26.69 29.75 -29.62
C TRP A 2 27.70 29.67 -28.49
N ARG A 3 28.10 30.83 -27.96
CA ARG A 3 29.10 30.96 -26.90
C ARG A 3 28.44 30.71 -25.54
N LEU A 4 28.98 29.75 -24.79
CA LEU A 4 28.77 29.59 -23.36
C LEU A 4 29.45 30.75 -22.61
N GLY A 5 28.68 31.52 -21.85
CA GLY A 5 29.20 32.44 -20.84
C GLY A 5 29.16 31.77 -19.47
N VAL A 6 30.32 31.45 -18.91
CA VAL A 6 30.48 30.98 -17.53
C VAL A 6 30.52 32.20 -16.61
N LEU A 7 29.51 32.35 -15.76
CA LEU A 7 29.52 33.31 -14.64
C LEU A 7 30.03 32.59 -13.38
N LEU A 8 31.21 33.02 -12.92
CA LEU A 8 31.75 32.66 -11.61
C LEU A 8 31.10 33.58 -10.56
N ALA A 9 30.27 33.02 -9.69
CA ALA A 9 29.79 33.70 -8.50
C ALA A 9 30.76 33.43 -7.33
N THR A 10 31.48 34.46 -6.90
CA THR A 10 32.24 34.46 -5.65
C THR A 10 31.29 34.74 -4.49
N GLY A 11 31.00 33.73 -3.67
CA GLY A 11 30.23 33.87 -2.44
C GLY A 11 31.08 34.48 -1.32
N ALA A 12 30.65 35.62 -0.79
CA ALA A 12 31.19 36.23 0.41
C ALA A 12 30.80 35.39 1.65
N ALA A 13 31.78 35.07 2.49
CA ALA A 13 31.55 34.43 3.78
C ALA A 13 30.94 35.45 4.76
N ALA A 14 29.72 35.18 5.23
CA ALA A 14 29.12 35.92 6.32
C ALA A 14 29.77 35.51 7.65
N SER A 15 30.45 36.44 8.31
CA SER A 15 30.98 36.30 9.66
C SER A 15 29.84 36.48 10.68
N GLY A 16 29.35 35.37 11.25
CA GLY A 16 28.44 35.41 12.40
C GLY A 16 29.21 35.76 13.68
N GLY A 17 28.81 36.83 14.36
CA GLY A 17 29.30 37.20 15.68
C GLY A 17 28.62 36.36 16.77
N CYS A 18 29.40 35.80 17.68
CA CYS A 18 28.93 35.26 18.96
C CYS A 18 28.81 36.40 19.97
N GLU A 19 27.69 36.48 20.69
CA GLU A 19 27.54 37.34 21.87
C GLU A 19 28.25 36.73 23.09
N ALA A 20 28.53 37.57 24.08
CA ALA A 20 29.46 37.33 25.19
C ALA A 20 28.93 36.40 26.30
N ASP A 21 27.77 35.76 26.13
CA ASP A 21 27.18 34.85 27.11
C ASP A 21 27.43 33.35 26.81
N GLY A 22 28.23 33.05 25.78
CA GLY A 22 28.88 31.73 25.64
C GLY A 22 27.98 30.59 25.14
N SER A 23 26.81 30.89 24.58
CA SER A 23 25.92 29.89 23.98
C SER A 23 25.88 30.02 22.45
N CYS A 24 26.91 29.53 21.76
CA CYS A 24 26.90 29.35 20.31
C CYS A 24 26.56 27.89 19.95
N ASP A 25 25.27 27.54 19.98
CA ASP A 25 24.75 26.18 19.78
C ASP A 25 24.50 25.80 18.30
N ALA A 26 25.22 26.42 17.36
CA ALA A 26 25.11 26.11 15.92
C ALA A 26 25.98 24.91 15.49
N ALA A 27 27.04 24.58 16.24
CA ALA A 27 27.97 23.50 15.91
C ALA A 27 27.39 22.09 16.18
N GLY A 28 26.42 21.98 17.10
CA GLY A 28 25.72 20.73 17.41
C GLY A 28 24.78 20.27 16.29
N MET A 29 24.07 21.19 15.62
CA MET A 29 23.17 20.84 14.51
C MET A 29 23.92 20.37 13.25
N LEU A 30 25.04 21.01 12.91
CA LEU A 30 25.80 20.68 11.69
C LEU A 30 26.54 19.33 11.77
N THR A 31 26.94 18.90 12.97
CA THR A 31 27.61 17.59 13.16
C THR A 31 26.63 16.42 13.23
N LEU A 32 25.40 16.63 13.73
CA LEU A 32 24.31 15.66 13.65
C LEU A 32 23.85 15.41 12.20
N SER A 33 23.75 16.46 11.39
CA SER A 33 23.32 16.40 9.99
C SER A 33 24.14 15.42 9.14
N ARG A 34 25.48 15.41 9.28
CA ARG A 34 26.34 14.56 8.44
C ARG A 34 26.33 13.07 8.83
N ARG A 35 26.20 12.74 10.12
CA ARG A 35 26.06 11.35 10.60
C ARG A 35 24.65 10.80 10.39
N GLN A 36 23.62 11.65 10.46
CA GLN A 36 22.22 11.26 10.22
C GLN A 36 21.96 10.98 8.73
N MET A 37 22.53 11.77 7.81
CA MET A 37 22.45 11.50 6.36
C MET A 37 23.02 10.12 5.97
N LEU A 38 24.08 9.66 6.63
CA LEU A 38 24.66 8.34 6.39
C LEU A 38 23.80 7.17 6.90
N ARG A 39 22.77 7.46 7.71
CA ARG A 39 21.91 6.44 8.31
C ARG A 39 20.54 6.30 7.63
N GLY A 40 20.29 6.96 6.51
CA GLY A 40 19.00 6.83 5.80
C GLY A 40 17.84 7.43 6.59
N HIS A 41 18.10 8.49 7.35
CA HIS A 41 17.04 9.27 7.97
C HIS A 41 16.61 10.39 7.04
N GLU A 42 15.31 10.60 6.94
CA GLU A 42 14.72 11.78 6.33
C GLU A 42 14.10 12.66 7.40
N MET A 43 14.16 13.96 7.16
CA MET A 43 13.44 14.94 7.97
C MET A 43 12.19 15.37 7.22
N THR A 44 11.08 15.45 7.93
CA THR A 44 9.85 16.05 7.42
C THR A 44 9.24 16.91 8.50
N ARG A 45 8.21 17.68 8.17
CA ARG A 45 7.40 18.36 9.17
C ARG A 45 6.01 17.74 9.15
N ALA A 46 5.54 17.25 10.30
CA ALA A 46 4.18 16.74 10.38
C ALA A 46 3.19 17.87 10.11
N GLY A 47 2.19 17.60 9.27
CA GLY A 47 1.13 18.58 9.01
C GLY A 47 0.15 18.69 10.19
N ILE A 48 -0.69 19.73 10.14
CA ILE A 48 -1.67 20.00 11.20
C ILE A 48 -2.61 18.79 11.38
N ASN A 49 -2.78 18.34 12.62
CA ASN A 49 -3.53 17.15 13.04
C ASN A 49 -2.90 15.79 12.70
N PHE A 50 -1.65 15.76 12.27
CA PHE A 50 -0.88 14.53 12.11
C PHE A 50 0.18 14.42 13.21
N THR A 51 0.43 13.19 13.62
CA THR A 51 1.59 12.81 14.44
C THR A 51 2.82 12.63 13.55
N CYS A 52 4.03 12.69 14.13
CA CYS A 52 5.21 12.30 13.38
C CYS A 52 5.18 10.83 12.96
N GLY A 53 4.50 9.95 13.72
CA GLY A 53 4.29 8.55 13.34
C GLY A 53 3.50 8.40 12.04
N GLU A 54 2.37 9.12 11.93
CA GLU A 54 1.54 9.14 10.71
C GLU A 54 2.32 9.71 9.52
N SER A 55 3.00 10.85 9.70
CA SER A 55 3.79 11.48 8.62
C SER A 55 4.93 10.58 8.15
N CYS A 56 5.76 10.06 9.06
CA CYS A 56 6.83 9.13 8.69
C CYS A 56 6.28 7.86 8.03
N GLY A 57 5.14 7.37 8.50
CA GLY A 57 4.47 6.22 7.92
C GLY A 57 4.08 6.41 6.46
N ILE A 58 3.47 7.55 6.15
CA ILE A 58 3.09 7.88 4.78
C ILE A 58 4.34 8.11 3.91
N LEU A 59 5.46 8.58 4.47
CA LEU A 59 6.74 8.68 3.76
C LEU A 59 7.45 7.34 3.51
N GLY A 60 6.92 6.24 4.06
CA GLY A 60 7.55 4.93 3.97
C GLY A 60 8.67 4.67 4.96
N GLY A 61 8.54 5.25 6.15
CA GLY A 61 9.45 5.03 7.26
C GLY A 61 8.77 4.95 8.62
N VAL A 62 9.61 4.88 9.65
CA VAL A 62 9.21 4.89 11.05
C VAL A 62 9.79 6.09 11.78
N CYS A 63 9.04 6.63 12.73
CA CYS A 63 9.47 7.76 13.54
C CYS A 63 10.53 7.29 14.56
N VAL A 64 11.77 7.80 14.47
CA VAL A 64 12.93 7.28 15.24
C VAL A 64 13.15 7.91 16.62
N ASN A 65 12.45 8.98 16.97
CA ASN A 65 12.57 9.59 18.29
C ASN A 65 11.40 9.16 19.19
N PRO A 66 11.60 8.42 20.30
CA PRO A 66 10.53 8.05 21.23
C PRO A 66 9.91 9.24 21.99
N SER A 67 10.19 10.45 21.52
CA SER A 67 9.52 11.67 21.93
C SER A 67 8.00 11.54 21.87
N PRO A 68 7.28 12.27 22.73
CA PRO A 68 5.83 12.41 22.64
C PRO A 68 5.35 12.83 21.25
N GLU A 69 6.18 13.48 20.42
CA GLU A 69 5.83 13.90 19.06
C GLU A 69 5.47 12.76 18.10
N CYS A 70 6.02 11.55 18.27
CA CYS A 70 5.63 10.41 17.41
C CYS A 70 4.22 9.90 17.72
N LEU A 71 3.73 10.10 18.96
CA LEU A 71 2.46 9.52 19.44
C LEU A 71 1.36 10.57 19.66
N GLN A 72 1.73 11.81 19.95
CA GLN A 72 0.78 12.85 20.33
C GLN A 72 0.51 13.77 19.15
N ARG A 73 -0.77 13.85 18.76
CA ARG A 73 -1.24 14.89 17.84
C ARG A 73 -1.12 16.23 18.54
N ARG A 74 -0.30 17.13 18.01
CA ARG A 74 -0.29 18.51 18.50
C ARG A 74 -1.44 19.28 17.83
N VAL A 75 -2.24 19.94 18.67
CA VAL A 75 -3.42 20.70 18.26
C VAL A 75 -3.05 22.12 17.82
N SER A 76 -1.82 22.58 18.06
CA SER A 76 -1.52 24.02 18.02
C SER A 76 -0.07 24.34 17.67
N THR A 77 0.08 25.02 16.53
CA THR A 77 1.00 26.10 16.12
C THR A 77 0.99 26.12 14.58
N GLU A 78 1.25 27.27 13.93
CA GLU A 78 1.17 27.42 12.46
C GLU A 78 2.06 26.44 11.67
N ARG A 79 2.94 25.69 12.35
CA ARG A 79 3.85 24.69 11.78
C ARG A 79 3.89 23.48 12.71
N GLY A 80 3.67 22.28 12.18
CA GLY A 80 3.81 21.08 13.00
C GLY A 80 5.27 20.75 13.36
N PRO A 81 5.53 19.71 14.19
CA PRO A 81 6.86 19.35 14.63
C PRO A 81 7.74 18.83 13.49
N VAL A 82 9.06 19.04 13.59
CA VAL A 82 10.03 18.38 12.71
C VAL A 82 10.18 16.93 13.16
N CYS A 83 9.93 16.02 12.24
CA CYS A 83 9.97 14.58 12.42
C CYS A 83 11.23 14.02 11.79
N TYR A 84 11.85 13.06 12.49
CA TYR A 84 12.96 12.28 11.97
C TYR A 84 12.42 10.89 11.64
N CYS A 85 12.47 10.53 10.37
CA CYS A 85 11.94 9.28 9.84
C CYS A 85 13.09 8.40 9.41
N GLU A 86 13.18 7.17 9.95
CA GLU A 86 13.99 6.12 9.34
C GLU A 86 13.18 5.55 8.19
N VAL A 87 13.53 6.00 6.99
CA VAL A 87 12.88 5.55 5.76
C VAL A 87 13.54 4.27 5.26
N GLU A 88 12.74 3.45 4.61
CA GLU A 88 13.22 2.23 4.02
C GLU A 88 14.39 2.49 3.06
N ARG A 89 15.42 1.65 3.15
CA ARG A 89 16.49 1.63 2.15
C ARG A 89 16.17 0.59 1.09
N PRO A 90 16.67 0.74 -0.14
CA PRO A 90 16.53 -0.30 -1.15
C PRO A 90 16.95 -1.63 -0.53
N PRO A 91 16.06 -2.64 -0.54
CA PRO A 91 16.38 -3.92 0.07
C PRO A 91 17.66 -4.45 -0.59
N LYS A 92 18.65 -4.78 0.24
CA LYS A 92 19.84 -5.47 -0.29
C LYS A 92 19.32 -6.77 -0.89
N SER A 93 19.64 -7.04 -2.14
CA SER A 93 19.23 -8.25 -2.86
C SER A 93 19.91 -9.51 -2.33
N SER A 94 20.09 -9.64 -1.01
CA SER A 94 20.29 -10.92 -0.37
C SER A 94 18.96 -11.65 -0.42
N ALA A 95 18.58 -12.05 -1.63
CA ALA A 95 17.51 -12.99 -1.86
C ALA A 95 17.83 -14.17 -0.95
N LEU A 96 17.09 -14.29 0.15
CA LEU A 96 16.80 -15.60 0.68
C LEU A 96 16.21 -16.32 -0.53
N GLN A 97 17.03 -17.12 -1.21
CA GLN A 97 16.57 -18.13 -2.14
C GLN A 97 15.74 -19.08 -1.27
N ARG A 98 14.51 -18.67 -0.95
CA ARG A 98 13.49 -19.56 -0.43
C ARG A 98 13.45 -20.70 -1.44
N THR A 99 13.61 -21.90 -0.89
CA THR A 99 13.52 -23.20 -1.53
C THR A 99 12.51 -23.22 -2.66
N ALA A 100 12.76 -24.03 -3.71
CA ALA A 100 11.91 -24.31 -4.86
C ALA A 100 10.55 -23.58 -4.85
N GLN A 101 10.43 -22.57 -5.73
CA GLN A 101 9.21 -21.79 -5.93
C GLN A 101 7.96 -22.68 -5.84
N PRO A 102 6.96 -22.33 -5.01
CA PRO A 102 5.76 -23.13 -4.87
C PRO A 102 5.15 -23.44 -6.23
N SER A 103 4.69 -24.68 -6.41
CA SER A 103 4.12 -25.09 -7.68
C SER A 103 2.72 -24.49 -7.89
N LEU A 104 1.95 -24.33 -6.80
CA LEU A 104 0.57 -23.84 -6.82
C LEU A 104 0.45 -22.34 -6.56
N LEU A 105 -0.51 -21.70 -7.22
CA LEU A 105 -0.82 -20.27 -7.07
C LEU A 105 -1.19 -19.92 -5.62
N ARG A 106 -2.00 -20.77 -4.97
CA ARG A 106 -2.43 -20.61 -3.57
C ARG A 106 -1.31 -20.76 -2.54
N GLU A 107 -0.12 -21.17 -2.95
CA GLU A 107 1.06 -21.31 -2.08
C GLU A 107 2.09 -20.21 -2.33
N PHE A 108 1.90 -19.43 -3.40
CA PHE A 108 2.76 -18.31 -3.71
C PHE A 108 2.32 -17.08 -2.88
N PRO A 109 3.23 -16.44 -2.15
CA PRO A 109 2.88 -15.29 -1.32
C PRO A 109 2.71 -14.04 -2.17
N PHE A 110 1.65 -13.28 -1.94
CA PHE A 110 1.39 -11.96 -2.50
C PHE A 110 1.20 -10.98 -1.35
N ILE A 111 1.79 -9.80 -1.47
CA ILE A 111 1.36 -8.66 -0.65
C ILE A 111 0.12 -8.03 -1.30
N MET A 112 -0.92 -7.88 -0.50
CA MET A 112 -2.22 -7.39 -0.89
C MET A 112 -2.53 -6.09 -0.15
N THR A 113 -3.08 -5.10 -0.86
CA THR A 113 -3.54 -3.85 -0.26
C THR A 113 -5.03 -3.92 0.03
N HIS A 114 -5.41 -3.77 1.30
CA HIS A 114 -6.80 -3.69 1.73
C HIS A 114 -7.47 -2.46 1.14
N ASP A 115 -8.70 -2.62 0.67
CA ASP A 115 -9.52 -1.52 0.12
C ASP A 115 -8.71 -0.64 -0.85
N SER A 116 -8.03 -1.27 -1.83
CA SER A 116 -6.93 -0.66 -2.59
C SER A 116 -7.30 0.68 -3.22
N ALA A 117 -8.52 0.79 -3.75
CA ALA A 117 -8.98 1.99 -4.44
C ALA A 117 -9.23 3.19 -3.50
N THR A 118 -9.22 3.01 -2.18
CA THR A 118 -9.39 4.12 -1.23
C THR A 118 -8.26 5.16 -1.29
N GLY A 119 -7.16 4.86 -1.98
CA GLY A 119 -6.15 5.84 -2.40
C GLY A 119 -6.68 6.99 -3.27
N PHE A 120 -7.85 6.83 -3.87
CA PHE A 120 -8.54 7.91 -4.60
C PHE A 120 -9.35 8.84 -3.69
N ILE A 121 -9.55 8.50 -2.41
CA ILE A 121 -10.26 9.40 -1.48
C ILE A 121 -9.41 10.66 -1.26
N ARG A 122 -9.96 11.81 -1.63
CA ARG A 122 -9.28 13.10 -1.49
C ARG A 122 -9.54 13.68 -0.10
N LYS A 123 -8.61 14.48 0.41
CA LYS A 123 -8.70 15.16 1.73
C LYS A 123 -9.98 15.97 1.94
N PHE A 124 -10.58 16.48 0.86
CA PHE A 124 -11.83 17.26 0.93
C PHE A 124 -13.09 16.39 1.02
N ASP A 125 -12.97 15.07 0.80
CA ASP A 125 -14.06 14.14 1.03
C ASP A 125 -14.19 13.87 2.53
N PRO A 126 -15.30 14.18 3.20
CA PRO A 126 -15.44 14.00 4.65
C PRO A 126 -15.19 12.55 5.12
N ARG A 127 -15.25 11.56 4.22
CA ARG A 127 -15.01 10.15 4.50
C ARG A 127 -13.53 9.78 4.53
N TRP A 128 -12.61 10.67 4.14
CA TRP A 128 -11.17 10.38 4.05
C TRP A 128 -10.56 9.84 5.34
N ARG A 129 -11.05 10.27 6.50
CA ARG A 129 -10.51 9.77 7.79
C ARG A 129 -11.03 8.41 8.19
N ILE A 130 -12.17 8.00 7.66
CA ILE A 130 -12.89 6.79 8.13
C ILE A 130 -12.72 5.63 7.15
N GLY A 131 -12.72 5.91 5.84
CA GLY A 131 -12.67 4.88 4.81
C GLY A 131 -11.35 4.80 4.05
N GLN A 132 -10.34 5.63 4.35
CA GLN A 132 -9.07 5.58 3.62
C GLN A 132 -8.14 4.52 4.22
N ALA A 133 -7.86 3.46 3.45
CA ALA A 133 -6.80 2.50 3.76
C ALA A 133 -5.49 2.88 3.05
N GLN A 134 -5.55 3.22 1.77
CA GLN A 134 -4.37 3.60 0.97
C GLN A 134 -4.25 5.11 0.76
N THR A 135 -3.04 5.62 0.57
CA THR A 135 -2.76 7.06 0.31
C THR A 135 -2.31 7.37 -1.12
N ILE A 136 -2.03 6.32 -1.90
CA ILE A 136 -1.54 6.35 -3.27
C ILE A 136 -2.48 5.53 -4.18
N ASN A 137 -2.49 5.83 -5.49
CA ASN A 137 -3.35 5.17 -6.48
C ASN A 137 -2.93 3.71 -6.77
N LEU A 138 -3.70 2.97 -7.57
CA LEU A 138 -3.46 1.55 -7.81
C LEU A 138 -2.10 1.25 -8.49
N VAL A 139 -1.66 2.08 -9.43
CA VAL A 139 -0.36 1.92 -10.11
C VAL A 139 0.79 2.22 -9.16
N GLU A 140 0.64 3.28 -8.37
CA GLU A 140 1.60 3.65 -7.33
C GLU A 140 1.72 2.51 -6.29
N GLN A 141 0.60 1.83 -5.93
CA GLN A 141 0.61 0.68 -5.01
C GLN A 141 1.41 -0.52 -5.54
N VAL A 142 1.22 -0.91 -6.81
CA VAL A 142 1.96 -2.04 -7.40
C VAL A 142 3.44 -1.71 -7.63
N THR A 143 3.75 -0.43 -7.88
CA THR A 143 5.11 0.11 -7.90
C THR A 143 5.74 0.02 -6.50
N CYS A 144 4.98 0.26 -5.45
CA CYS A 144 5.37 0.03 -4.05
C CYS A 144 5.39 -1.44 -3.62
N GLY A 145 5.26 -2.38 -4.55
CA GLY A 145 5.43 -3.81 -4.31
C GLY A 145 4.15 -4.59 -4.11
N ALA A 146 2.96 -3.96 -4.11
CA ALA A 146 1.71 -4.71 -4.14
C ALA A 146 1.69 -5.67 -5.34
N ARG A 147 1.23 -6.90 -5.13
CA ARG A 147 1.02 -7.92 -6.18
C ARG A 147 -0.38 -8.54 -6.13
N ALA A 148 -1.19 -8.09 -5.19
CA ALA A 148 -2.63 -8.28 -5.16
C ALA A 148 -3.31 -6.97 -4.72
N LEU A 149 -4.49 -6.67 -5.27
CA LEU A 149 -5.29 -5.50 -4.91
C LEU A 149 -6.70 -5.95 -4.51
N ASP A 150 -7.18 -5.57 -3.31
CA ASP A 150 -8.62 -5.68 -2.95
C ASP A 150 -9.41 -4.61 -3.71
N ILE A 151 -10.18 -5.03 -4.71
CA ILE A 151 -10.94 -4.16 -5.60
C ILE A 151 -12.43 -4.36 -5.36
N ARG A 152 -13.08 -3.33 -4.83
CA ARG A 152 -14.52 -3.31 -4.57
C ARG A 152 -15.22 -2.43 -5.59
N LEU A 153 -16.18 -2.99 -6.32
CA LEU A 153 -16.81 -2.34 -7.47
C LEU A 153 -18.30 -2.08 -7.28
N VAL A 154 -18.77 -0.94 -7.78
CA VAL A 154 -20.18 -0.55 -7.81
C VAL A 154 -20.56 -0.06 -9.20
N ILE A 155 -21.72 -0.52 -9.68
CA ILE A 155 -22.41 0.03 -10.85
C ILE A 155 -23.39 1.10 -10.35
N LYS A 156 -23.36 2.28 -10.96
CA LYS A 156 -24.34 3.35 -10.70
C LYS A 156 -25.53 3.19 -11.66
N ASP A 157 -26.72 3.57 -11.19
CA ASP A 157 -27.94 3.60 -12.01
C ASP A 157 -27.72 4.38 -13.33
N GLY A 158 -28.08 3.75 -14.46
CA GLY A 158 -27.89 4.30 -15.81
C GLY A 158 -26.43 4.38 -16.29
N LYS A 159 -25.50 3.68 -15.61
CA LYS A 159 -24.07 3.60 -15.93
C LYS A 159 -23.59 2.15 -15.87
N GLU A 160 -24.35 1.25 -16.48
CA GLU A 160 -24.14 -0.20 -16.43
C GLU A 160 -22.79 -0.65 -17.01
N GLU A 161 -22.20 0.18 -17.88
CA GLU A 161 -20.91 -0.07 -18.52
C GLU A 161 -19.71 0.55 -17.75
N GLU A 162 -19.95 1.22 -16.61
CA GLU A 162 -18.92 1.88 -15.81
C GLU A 162 -18.82 1.27 -14.40
N PHE A 163 -17.62 0.80 -14.04
CA PHE A 163 -17.34 0.18 -12.73
C PHE A 163 -16.60 1.16 -11.86
N PHE A 164 -17.33 1.76 -10.92
CA PHE A 164 -16.73 2.66 -9.94
C PHE A 164 -16.17 1.89 -8.77
N PHE A 165 -15.11 2.40 -8.17
CA PHE A 165 -14.64 1.88 -6.89
C PHE A 165 -15.55 2.32 -5.76
N HIS A 166 -15.73 1.48 -4.74
CA HIS A 166 -16.46 1.86 -3.53
C HIS A 166 -15.84 1.30 -2.26
N HIS A 167 -16.30 1.80 -1.12
CA HIS A 167 -15.96 1.29 0.20
C HIS A 167 -17.15 1.45 1.14
N GLY A 168 -17.47 0.39 1.87
CA GLY A 168 -18.59 0.32 2.82
C GLY A 168 -19.97 0.20 2.16
N GLU A 169 -21.00 0.00 2.97
CA GLU A 169 -22.40 -0.15 2.53
C GLU A 169 -23.31 0.92 3.16
N GLY A 170 -24.36 1.32 2.44
CA GLY A 170 -25.38 2.25 2.92
C GLY A 170 -25.05 3.74 2.77
N ILE A 171 -25.45 4.55 3.76
CA ILE A 171 -25.37 6.02 3.69
C ILE A 171 -23.94 6.57 3.89
N PHE A 172 -23.06 5.77 4.48
CA PHE A 172 -21.66 6.15 4.70
C PHE A 172 -20.71 5.62 3.62
N SER A 173 -21.24 4.91 2.63
CA SER A 173 -20.43 4.39 1.52
C SER A 173 -19.71 5.51 0.79
N TRP A 174 -18.46 5.24 0.48
CA TRP A 174 -17.69 6.04 -0.46
C TRP A 174 -17.81 5.44 -1.86
N VAL A 175 -17.96 6.28 -2.88
CA VAL A 175 -17.89 5.88 -4.29
C VAL A 175 -16.93 6.82 -4.98
N SER A 176 -15.95 6.27 -5.68
CA SER A 176 -14.96 7.03 -6.39
C SER A 176 -15.55 7.82 -7.56
N GLY A 177 -14.84 8.89 -7.94
CA GLY A 177 -14.98 9.50 -9.26
C GLY A 177 -14.27 8.71 -10.35
N GLU A 178 -13.28 7.89 -9.98
CA GLU A 178 -12.53 7.03 -10.88
C GLU A 178 -13.24 5.70 -11.13
N THR A 179 -12.94 5.08 -12.27
CA THR A 179 -13.49 3.79 -12.70
C THR A 179 -12.40 2.77 -12.98
N LEU A 180 -12.74 1.48 -12.93
CA LEU A 180 -11.84 0.41 -13.36
C LEU A 180 -11.45 0.59 -14.83
N GLN A 181 -12.39 0.99 -15.69
CA GLN A 181 -12.17 1.28 -17.11
C GLN A 181 -11.09 2.36 -17.30
N GLY A 182 -11.07 3.39 -16.45
CA GLY A 182 -10.08 4.48 -16.53
C GLY A 182 -8.70 4.09 -15.96
N GLU A 183 -8.66 3.24 -14.94
CA GLU A 183 -7.41 2.80 -14.30
C GLU A 183 -6.78 1.58 -14.99
N TRP A 184 -7.60 0.74 -15.65
CA TRP A 184 -7.17 -0.50 -16.30
C TRP A 184 -6.02 -0.30 -17.30
N PRO A 185 -6.07 0.67 -18.24
CA PRO A 185 -4.96 0.89 -19.17
C PRO A 185 -3.63 1.19 -18.48
N LYS A 186 -3.66 1.82 -17.29
CA LYS A 186 -2.48 2.18 -16.52
C LYS A 186 -1.88 0.96 -15.82
N LEU A 187 -2.72 0.11 -15.23
CA LEU A 187 -2.30 -1.17 -14.66
C LEU A 187 -1.75 -2.11 -15.73
N ALA A 188 -2.41 -2.21 -16.88
CA ALA A 188 -1.93 -2.99 -18.02
C ALA A 188 -0.57 -2.47 -18.54
N ALA A 189 -0.36 -1.14 -18.55
CA ALA A 189 0.93 -0.56 -18.88
C ALA A 189 2.03 -0.93 -17.87
N TRP A 190 1.73 -0.88 -16.57
CA TRP A 190 2.65 -1.35 -15.53
C TRP A 190 2.99 -2.83 -15.72
N ALA A 191 2.01 -3.70 -15.96
CA ALA A 191 2.27 -5.13 -16.16
C ALA A 191 3.15 -5.40 -17.39
N ARG A 192 3.01 -4.62 -18.47
CA ARG A 192 3.88 -4.73 -19.65
C ARG A 192 5.34 -4.38 -19.36
N SER A 193 5.59 -3.38 -18.51
CA SER A 193 6.96 -3.04 -18.09
C SER A 193 7.53 -4.02 -17.05
N HIS A 194 6.69 -4.93 -16.54
CA HIS A 194 7.04 -5.96 -15.56
C HIS A 194 6.61 -7.36 -16.06
N PRO A 195 7.15 -7.84 -17.19
CA PRO A 195 6.63 -9.03 -17.87
C PRO A 195 6.79 -10.33 -17.08
N ASP A 196 7.61 -10.37 -16.03
CA ASP A 196 7.81 -11.55 -15.17
C ASP A 196 6.94 -11.53 -13.89
N GLU A 197 6.26 -10.41 -13.63
CA GLU A 197 5.43 -10.20 -12.44
C GLU A 197 3.97 -10.59 -12.73
N LEU A 198 3.32 -11.20 -11.75
CA LEU A 198 1.88 -11.49 -11.78
C LEU A 198 1.15 -10.55 -10.81
N LEU A 199 0.18 -9.80 -11.32
CA LEU A 199 -0.72 -8.98 -10.52
C LEU A 199 -2.10 -9.64 -10.40
N LEU A 200 -2.60 -9.77 -9.18
CA LEU A 200 -3.95 -10.24 -8.90
C LEU A 200 -4.88 -9.07 -8.59
N LEU A 201 -6.05 -9.01 -9.24
CA LEU A 201 -7.14 -8.14 -8.85
C LEU A 201 -8.19 -8.99 -8.12
N VAL A 202 -8.24 -8.91 -6.80
CA VAL A 202 -9.22 -9.64 -5.99
C VAL A 202 -10.51 -8.83 -6.01
N ILE A 203 -11.46 -9.23 -6.86
CA ILE A 203 -12.71 -8.50 -7.06
C ILE A 203 -13.72 -8.95 -6.01
N SER A 204 -14.02 -8.09 -5.05
CA SER A 204 -14.90 -8.41 -3.92
C SER A 204 -16.02 -7.38 -3.77
N HIS A 205 -17.02 -7.68 -2.92
CA HIS A 205 -18.06 -6.74 -2.52
C HIS A 205 -18.78 -6.00 -3.67
N CYS A 206 -19.03 -6.68 -4.80
CA CYS A 206 -19.68 -6.05 -5.95
C CYS A 206 -21.09 -5.56 -5.58
N SER A 207 -21.45 -4.38 -6.07
CA SER A 207 -22.71 -3.71 -5.70
C SER A 207 -23.36 -3.00 -6.89
N VAL A 208 -24.68 -2.83 -6.81
CA VAL A 208 -25.47 -1.99 -7.72
C VAL A 208 -26.16 -0.92 -6.89
N ARG A 209 -26.03 0.35 -7.30
CA ARG A 209 -26.62 1.47 -6.59
C ARG A 209 -27.88 1.97 -7.29
N HIS A 210 -29.03 1.84 -6.62
CA HIS A 210 -30.36 2.22 -7.10
C HIS A 210 -30.81 3.57 -6.51
N GLY A 211 -30.14 4.66 -6.86
CA GLY A 211 -30.43 5.99 -6.32
C GLY A 211 -29.63 6.35 -5.06
N PHE A 212 -30.12 7.30 -4.25
CA PHE A 212 -29.40 7.78 -3.07
C PHE A 212 -29.63 6.85 -1.85
N GLY A 213 -28.54 6.26 -1.34
CA GLY A 213 -28.58 5.42 -0.13
C GLY A 213 -29.11 3.99 -0.32
N ASN A 214 -29.58 3.63 -1.51
CA ASN A 214 -30.07 2.28 -1.82
C ASN A 214 -29.01 1.49 -2.60
N TRP A 215 -28.54 0.40 -1.98
CA TRP A 215 -27.47 -0.46 -2.47
C TRP A 215 -27.97 -1.90 -2.51
N GLY A 216 -27.80 -2.56 -3.65
CA GLY A 216 -27.99 -3.99 -3.81
C GLY A 216 -26.63 -4.68 -3.89
N SER A 217 -26.36 -5.63 -2.99
CA SER A 217 -25.21 -6.53 -3.15
C SER A 217 -25.39 -7.40 -4.40
N SER A 218 -24.31 -7.62 -5.13
CA SER A 218 -24.28 -8.42 -6.35
C SER A 218 -23.07 -9.36 -6.30
N LYS A 219 -23.21 -10.57 -6.83
CA LYS A 219 -22.08 -11.48 -6.97
C LYS A 219 -21.20 -11.02 -8.12
N CYS A 220 -19.91 -10.85 -7.86
CA CYS A 220 -18.92 -10.41 -8.86
C CYS A 220 -18.75 -11.39 -10.04
N SER A 221 -19.19 -12.65 -9.88
CA SER A 221 -19.13 -13.69 -10.90
C SER A 221 -20.41 -13.85 -11.74
N GLU A 222 -21.45 -13.07 -11.47
CA GLU A 222 -22.75 -13.18 -12.15
C GLU A 222 -23.13 -11.88 -12.87
N GLY A 223 -24.16 -11.95 -13.72
CA GLY A 223 -24.73 -10.77 -14.37
C GLY A 223 -23.76 -10.04 -15.31
N LEU A 224 -23.63 -8.72 -15.14
CA LEU A 224 -22.86 -7.86 -16.05
C LEU A 224 -21.34 -7.92 -15.81
N TRP A 225 -20.90 -8.23 -14.59
CA TRP A 225 -19.49 -8.10 -14.20
C TRP A 225 -18.52 -8.88 -15.11
N PRO A 226 -18.71 -10.20 -15.37
CA PRO A 226 -17.75 -10.96 -16.17
C PRO A 226 -17.68 -10.47 -17.62
N LYS A 227 -18.83 -10.05 -18.19
CA LYS A 227 -18.91 -9.55 -19.56
C LYS A 227 -18.10 -8.27 -19.73
N GLU A 228 -18.20 -7.34 -18.79
CA GLU A 228 -17.47 -6.08 -18.88
C GLU A 228 -15.98 -6.24 -18.56
N PHE A 229 -15.58 -7.17 -17.67
CA PHE A 229 -14.17 -7.55 -17.54
C PHE A 229 -13.61 -8.12 -18.84
N GLN A 230 -14.37 -8.99 -19.51
CA GLN A 230 -14.01 -9.51 -20.82
C GLN A 230 -13.91 -8.40 -21.88
N ALA A 231 -14.82 -7.42 -21.87
CA ALA A 231 -14.79 -6.28 -22.78
C ALA A 231 -13.54 -5.40 -22.59
N LEU A 232 -13.00 -5.33 -21.36
CA LEU A 232 -11.72 -4.69 -21.06
C LEU A 232 -10.50 -5.52 -21.49
N GLY A 233 -10.69 -6.77 -21.90
CA GLY A 233 -9.59 -7.70 -22.12
C GLY A 233 -8.89 -8.11 -20.82
N LEU A 234 -9.57 -8.02 -19.68
CA LEU A 234 -9.08 -8.44 -18.37
C LEU A 234 -9.47 -9.91 -18.14
N PRO A 235 -8.50 -10.85 -18.06
CA PRO A 235 -8.79 -12.23 -17.69
C PRO A 235 -9.44 -12.29 -16.31
N PHE A 236 -10.60 -12.94 -16.21
CA PHE A 236 -11.35 -13.10 -14.97
C PHE A 236 -11.60 -14.58 -14.69
N GLU A 237 -11.20 -15.04 -13.51
CA GLU A 237 -11.38 -16.41 -13.05
C GLU A 237 -12.33 -16.46 -11.85
N ALA A 238 -13.51 -17.04 -12.05
CA ALA A 238 -14.54 -17.21 -11.02
C ALA A 238 -14.66 -18.67 -10.53
N ASN A 239 -13.96 -19.62 -11.16
CA ASN A 239 -14.02 -21.01 -10.74
C ASN A 239 -13.01 -21.25 -9.61
N CYS A 240 -13.51 -21.39 -8.38
CA CYS A 240 -12.67 -21.58 -7.20
C CYS A 240 -11.89 -22.91 -7.21
N GLU A 241 -12.42 -23.98 -7.82
CA GLU A 241 -11.71 -25.25 -7.97
C GLU A 241 -10.52 -25.10 -8.92
N SER A 242 -10.72 -24.40 -10.04
CA SER A 242 -9.65 -24.01 -10.97
C SER A 242 -8.57 -23.21 -10.23
N LEU A 243 -8.93 -22.14 -9.53
CA LEU A 243 -7.96 -21.32 -8.76
C LEU A 243 -7.21 -22.13 -7.70
N SER A 244 -7.91 -23.01 -7.00
CA SER A 244 -7.29 -23.84 -5.96
C SER A 244 -6.25 -24.79 -6.53
N SER A 245 -6.47 -25.36 -7.72
CA SER A 245 -5.56 -26.33 -8.33
C SER A 245 -4.55 -25.70 -9.29
N MET A 246 -4.71 -24.41 -9.60
CA MET A 246 -3.89 -23.69 -10.56
C MET A 246 -2.43 -23.62 -10.10
N THR A 247 -1.52 -24.03 -10.98
CA THR A 247 -0.09 -23.80 -10.82
C THR A 247 0.27 -22.33 -11.10
N ARG A 248 1.38 -21.83 -10.55
CA ARG A 248 1.87 -20.48 -10.89
C ARG A 248 2.10 -20.31 -12.40
N LYS A 249 2.57 -21.37 -13.07
CA LYS A 249 2.78 -21.38 -14.53
C LYS A 249 1.46 -21.21 -15.30
N GLU A 250 0.43 -21.93 -14.90
CA GLU A 250 -0.91 -21.79 -15.51
C GLU A 250 -1.50 -20.41 -15.23
N ALA A 251 -1.29 -19.86 -14.03
CA ALA A 251 -1.71 -18.51 -13.68
C ALA A 251 -1.06 -17.46 -14.61
N LEU A 252 0.26 -17.54 -14.83
CA LEU A 252 0.97 -16.69 -15.79
C LEU A 252 0.42 -16.85 -17.22
N GLN A 253 0.13 -18.09 -17.64
CA GLN A 253 -0.44 -18.32 -18.97
C GLN A 253 -1.83 -17.69 -19.13
N ARG A 254 -2.72 -17.85 -18.14
CA ARG A 254 -4.10 -17.37 -18.18
C ARG A 254 -4.23 -15.86 -17.96
N SER A 255 -3.28 -15.25 -17.25
CA SER A 255 -3.24 -13.81 -16.94
C SER A 255 -2.59 -12.97 -18.05
N ARG A 256 -2.07 -13.60 -19.10
CA ARG A 256 -1.30 -12.91 -20.13
C ARG A 256 -2.17 -11.90 -20.88
N LEU A 257 -1.74 -10.64 -20.91
CA LEU A 257 -2.40 -9.60 -21.70
C LEU A 257 -1.94 -9.66 -23.16
N GLN A 258 -2.76 -9.08 -24.07
CA GLN A 258 -2.50 -9.07 -25.51
C GLN A 258 -1.09 -8.53 -25.86
N ASP A 259 -0.66 -7.49 -25.14
CA ASP A 259 0.59 -6.77 -25.38
C ASP A 259 1.71 -7.13 -24.39
N GLY A 260 1.56 -8.22 -23.62
CA GLY A 260 2.50 -8.67 -22.61
C GLY A 260 2.14 -8.27 -21.18
N GLY A 261 2.90 -8.78 -20.21
CA GLY A 261 2.56 -8.67 -18.79
C GLY A 261 1.46 -9.64 -18.35
N HIS A 262 1.25 -9.73 -17.04
CA HIS A 262 0.35 -10.68 -16.42
C HIS A 262 -0.56 -10.01 -15.39
N ILE A 263 -1.86 -9.92 -15.69
CA ILE A 263 -2.89 -9.51 -14.73
C ILE A 263 -4.04 -10.51 -14.78
N MET A 264 -4.50 -10.95 -13.61
CA MET A 264 -5.70 -11.77 -13.50
C MET A 264 -6.62 -11.19 -12.44
N ALA A 265 -7.86 -10.93 -12.83
CA ALA A 265 -8.93 -10.73 -11.88
C ALA A 265 -9.46 -12.08 -11.39
N LEU A 266 -9.78 -12.16 -10.11
CA LEU A 266 -10.37 -13.34 -9.51
C LEU A 266 -11.59 -12.96 -8.68
N ASP A 267 -12.57 -13.84 -8.62
CA ASP A 267 -13.73 -13.63 -7.74
C ASP A 267 -13.27 -13.75 -6.28
N GLY A 268 -13.50 -12.69 -5.50
CA GLY A 268 -13.20 -12.64 -4.07
C GLY A 268 -13.90 -13.75 -3.29
N ALA A 269 -15.03 -14.28 -3.78
CA ALA A 269 -15.67 -15.46 -3.19
C ALA A 269 -14.80 -16.73 -3.21
N CYS A 270 -13.75 -16.77 -4.05
CA CYS A 270 -12.77 -17.85 -4.10
C CYS A 270 -11.58 -17.66 -3.14
N VAL A 271 -11.52 -16.52 -2.44
CA VAL A 271 -10.53 -16.23 -1.41
C VAL A 271 -11.19 -16.40 -0.05
N MET A 272 -10.59 -17.22 0.81
CA MET A 272 -11.04 -17.32 2.19
C MET A 272 -10.67 -16.05 2.95
N GLU A 273 -11.66 -15.17 3.13
CA GLU A 273 -11.57 -14.00 4.01
C GLU A 273 -11.53 -14.45 5.47
N ASN A 274 -10.60 -13.92 6.25
CA ASN A 274 -10.44 -14.26 7.67
C ASN A 274 -10.75 -13.06 8.58
N TRP A 275 -11.68 -12.19 8.20
CA TRP A 275 -12.01 -11.00 8.98
C TRP A 275 -12.52 -11.31 10.40
N ASP A 276 -11.93 -10.62 11.38
CA ASP A 276 -12.22 -10.65 12.80
C ASP A 276 -12.28 -9.21 13.35
N SER A 277 -13.50 -8.67 13.42
CA SER A 277 -13.77 -7.32 13.95
C SER A 277 -13.39 -7.10 15.43
N SER A 278 -12.98 -8.16 16.15
CA SER A 278 -12.47 -8.01 17.53
C SER A 278 -11.02 -7.50 17.56
N ILE A 279 -10.30 -7.55 16.44
CA ILE A 279 -8.90 -7.12 16.33
C ILE A 279 -8.82 -5.59 16.19
N THR A 280 -9.05 -4.91 17.30
CA THR A 280 -9.19 -3.45 17.37
C THR A 280 -7.90 -2.70 17.70
N SER A 281 -6.77 -3.41 17.89
CA SER A 281 -5.48 -2.81 18.23
C SER A 281 -4.30 -3.58 17.62
N ALA A 282 -3.18 -2.89 17.36
CA ALA A 282 -1.96 -3.48 16.79
C ALA A 282 -1.45 -4.68 17.61
N LYS A 283 -1.55 -4.62 18.94
CA LYS A 283 -1.14 -5.72 19.84
C LYS A 283 -1.92 -7.02 19.59
N GLY A 284 -3.19 -6.93 19.17
CA GLY A 284 -4.02 -8.09 18.86
C GLY A 284 -3.70 -8.75 17.52
N VAL A 285 -3.09 -8.01 16.59
CA VAL A 285 -2.88 -8.46 15.20
C VAL A 285 -2.00 -9.69 15.14
N LYS A 286 -0.87 -9.72 15.89
CA LYS A 286 0.04 -10.87 15.84
C LYS A 286 -0.63 -12.18 16.28
N SER A 287 -1.38 -12.14 17.39
CA SER A 287 -2.09 -13.32 17.91
C SER A 287 -3.17 -13.80 16.95
N TYR A 288 -3.87 -12.87 16.29
CA TYR A 288 -4.80 -13.19 15.21
C TYR A 288 -4.11 -13.84 14.00
N VAL A 289 -2.97 -13.31 13.56
CA VAL A 289 -2.19 -13.87 12.44
C VAL A 289 -1.72 -15.28 12.78
N GLU A 290 -1.18 -15.50 13.99
CA GLU A 290 -0.75 -16.82 14.48
C GLU A 290 -1.90 -17.84 14.40
N LYS A 291 -3.06 -17.50 14.98
CA LYS A 291 -4.26 -18.35 14.95
C LYS A 291 -4.74 -18.64 13.52
N THR A 292 -4.75 -17.64 12.65
CA THR A 292 -5.22 -17.77 11.27
C THR A 292 -4.28 -18.68 10.47
N MET A 293 -2.97 -18.47 10.58
CA MET A 293 -1.97 -19.30 9.92
C MET A 293 -1.97 -20.74 10.43
N ASP A 294 -2.14 -20.96 11.73
CA ASP A 294 -2.33 -22.30 12.32
C ASP A 294 -3.57 -23.00 11.76
N LEU A 295 -4.69 -22.28 11.69
CA LEU A 295 -5.93 -22.81 11.10
C LEU A 295 -5.71 -23.21 9.64
N MET A 296 -5.07 -22.36 8.83
CA MET A 296 -4.82 -22.65 7.41
C MET A 296 -3.88 -23.84 7.21
N ARG A 297 -2.81 -23.94 8.03
CA ARG A 297 -1.94 -25.13 8.09
C ARG A 297 -2.71 -26.40 8.42
N SER A 298 -3.56 -26.36 9.45
CA SER A 298 -4.35 -27.52 9.87
C SER A 298 -5.34 -28.00 8.78
N ARG A 299 -5.78 -27.08 7.91
CA ARG A 299 -6.67 -27.38 6.77
C ARG A 299 -5.92 -27.80 5.50
N GLY A 300 -4.59 -27.69 5.49
CA GLY A 300 -3.74 -28.05 4.36
C GLY A 300 -3.88 -27.11 3.16
N TYR A 301 -4.15 -25.83 3.37
CA TYR A 301 -4.15 -24.79 2.31
C TYR A 301 -4.96 -25.15 1.06
N LYS A 302 -6.20 -25.65 1.21
CA LYS A 302 -7.00 -26.15 0.08
C LYS A 302 -7.53 -25.06 -0.85
N THR A 303 -7.57 -23.80 -0.42
CA THR A 303 -8.11 -22.66 -1.17
C THR A 303 -7.12 -21.51 -1.11
N LEU A 304 -7.28 -20.50 -1.97
CA LEU A 304 -6.66 -19.21 -1.72
C LEU A 304 -7.20 -18.64 -0.41
N PHE A 305 -6.35 -17.96 0.34
CA PHE A 305 -6.74 -17.38 1.62
C PHE A 305 -5.97 -16.09 1.84
N GLN A 306 -6.59 -15.17 2.56
CA GLN A 306 -5.93 -13.94 2.99
C GLN A 306 -5.71 -13.92 4.49
N VAL A 307 -4.64 -13.25 4.89
CA VAL A 307 -4.31 -12.98 6.28
C VAL A 307 -4.22 -11.47 6.46
N GLN A 308 -5.13 -10.93 7.26
CA GLN A 308 -5.28 -9.50 7.46
C GLN A 308 -4.35 -9.00 8.54
N SER A 309 -3.18 -8.53 8.12
CA SER A 309 -2.12 -8.06 9.02
C SER A 309 -2.27 -6.57 9.27
N PHE A 310 -3.43 -6.19 9.81
CA PHE A 310 -3.76 -4.81 10.17
C PHE A 310 -4.87 -4.80 11.23
N VAL A 311 -5.16 -3.64 11.77
CA VAL A 311 -6.25 -3.45 12.75
C VAL A 311 -7.60 -3.42 12.03
N GLN A 312 -8.50 -4.31 12.42
CA GLN A 312 -9.76 -4.59 11.75
C GLN A 312 -10.91 -3.92 12.50
N GLN A 313 -11.17 -2.65 12.19
CA GLN A 313 -12.28 -1.88 12.76
C GLN A 313 -13.31 -1.56 11.68
N LYS A 314 -14.59 -1.47 12.06
CA LYS A 314 -15.70 -1.26 11.12
C LYS A 314 -15.77 0.15 10.51
N LEU A 315 -15.22 1.15 11.18
CA LEU A 315 -15.43 2.57 10.82
C LEU A 315 -14.14 3.37 10.66
N PHE A 316 -13.03 2.93 11.25
CA PHE A 316 -11.77 3.65 11.16
C PHE A 316 -10.69 2.65 10.81
N VAL A 317 -10.08 2.81 9.65
CA VAL A 317 -8.97 1.97 9.23
C VAL A 317 -7.67 2.66 9.65
N PRO A 318 -7.05 2.32 10.79
CA PRO A 318 -5.83 2.99 11.21
C PRO A 318 -4.70 2.66 10.23
N MET A 319 -4.05 3.72 9.75
CA MET A 319 -2.82 3.65 8.96
C MET A 319 -1.60 3.51 9.90
N ASP A 320 -1.50 2.37 10.60
CA ASP A 320 -0.43 2.10 11.56
C ASP A 320 0.86 1.65 10.86
N SER A 321 1.73 2.60 10.53
CA SER A 321 3.03 2.34 9.92
C SER A 321 3.99 1.55 10.80
N LYS A 322 3.88 1.70 12.13
CA LYS A 322 4.69 0.93 13.08
C LYS A 322 4.34 -0.55 12.99
N LEU A 323 3.06 -0.87 12.92
CA LEU A 323 2.60 -2.25 12.72
C LEU A 323 3.18 -2.85 11.43
N ASN A 324 3.28 -2.08 10.34
CA ASN A 324 3.96 -2.57 9.13
C ASN A 324 5.44 -2.90 9.37
N GLY A 325 6.18 -2.12 10.16
CA GLY A 325 7.55 -2.46 10.55
C GLY A 325 7.64 -3.75 11.38
N GLU A 326 6.66 -3.99 12.25
CA GLU A 326 6.55 -5.24 13.02
C GLU A 326 6.25 -6.43 12.09
N ILE A 327 5.32 -6.27 11.13
CA ILE A 327 4.99 -7.30 10.14
C ILE A 327 6.20 -7.66 9.29
N LEU A 328 6.95 -6.67 8.80
CA LEU A 328 8.20 -6.91 8.07
C LEU A 328 9.17 -7.75 8.91
N THR A 329 9.29 -7.42 10.20
CA THR A 329 10.11 -8.20 11.14
C THR A 329 9.60 -9.64 11.28
N TRP A 330 8.28 -9.86 11.31
CA TRP A 330 7.71 -11.20 11.37
C TRP A 330 7.94 -12.00 10.08
N ILE A 331 7.88 -11.37 8.91
CA ILE A 331 8.19 -12.01 7.62
C ILE A 331 9.68 -12.40 7.57
N ALA A 332 10.57 -11.50 7.96
CA ALA A 332 12.01 -11.69 7.82
C ALA A 332 12.61 -12.64 8.89
N ASN A 333 12.11 -12.61 10.12
CA ASN A 333 12.77 -13.22 11.28
C ASN A 333 11.97 -14.36 11.92
N SER A 334 10.88 -14.82 11.31
CA SER A 334 10.06 -15.91 11.85
C SER A 334 9.42 -16.75 10.75
N SER A 335 8.91 -17.93 11.11
CA SER A 335 8.12 -18.80 10.24
C SER A 335 6.62 -18.45 10.22
N LEU A 336 6.22 -17.32 10.81
CA LEU A 336 4.80 -16.97 11.01
C LEU A 336 4.02 -16.95 9.69
N TYR A 337 4.63 -16.42 8.64
CA TYR A 337 4.04 -16.30 7.31
C TYR A 337 4.47 -17.40 6.33
N ASP A 338 5.02 -18.52 6.81
CA ASP A 338 5.35 -19.65 5.94
C ASP A 338 4.08 -20.24 5.31
N GLY A 339 3.99 -20.17 3.97
CA GLY A 339 2.82 -20.61 3.21
C GLY A 339 1.68 -19.60 3.14
N VAL A 340 1.88 -18.35 3.57
CA VAL A 340 0.88 -17.29 3.36
C VAL A 340 0.60 -17.13 1.87
N ASN A 341 -0.67 -17.01 1.49
CA ASN A 341 -1.05 -16.70 0.11
C ASN A 341 -1.23 -15.21 -0.10
N LEU A 342 -2.26 -14.58 0.49
CA LEU A 342 -2.46 -13.13 0.40
C LEU A 342 -2.18 -12.49 1.77
N LEU A 343 -1.05 -11.80 1.89
CA LEU A 343 -0.73 -10.97 3.05
C LEU A 343 -1.38 -9.59 2.85
N GLU A 344 -2.52 -9.37 3.49
CA GLU A 344 -3.25 -8.12 3.34
C GLU A 344 -2.80 -7.08 4.36
N ILE A 345 -2.52 -5.85 3.91
CA ILE A 345 -2.07 -4.71 4.72
C ILE A 345 -2.85 -3.42 4.38
N ASN A 346 -2.88 -2.46 5.31
CA ASN A 346 -3.58 -1.19 5.10
C ASN A 346 -2.75 -0.13 4.37
N LEU A 347 -1.46 0.08 4.67
CA LEU A 347 -0.70 1.20 4.10
C LEU A 347 0.53 0.71 3.34
N ILE A 348 0.45 0.58 2.01
CA ILE A 348 1.60 0.09 1.23
C ILE A 348 2.82 1.00 1.27
N CYS A 349 2.62 2.32 1.45
CA CYS A 349 3.72 3.28 1.52
C CYS A 349 4.70 2.91 2.65
N SER A 350 4.20 2.33 3.74
CA SER A 350 5.03 1.93 4.88
C SER A 350 5.54 0.50 4.70
N HIS A 351 6.80 0.33 4.30
CA HIS A 351 7.48 -0.96 4.17
C HIS A 351 6.94 -1.93 3.09
N GLY A 352 6.04 -1.49 2.20
CA GLY A 352 5.45 -2.36 1.18
C GLY A 352 6.48 -3.04 0.28
N ALA A 353 7.47 -2.28 -0.21
CA ALA A 353 8.52 -2.79 -1.07
C ALA A 353 9.41 -3.81 -0.33
N SER A 354 9.81 -3.51 0.91
CA SER A 354 10.58 -4.44 1.76
C SER A 354 9.81 -5.71 2.05
N MET A 355 8.51 -5.62 2.35
CA MET A 355 7.66 -6.79 2.58
C MET A 355 7.57 -7.64 1.31
N ALA A 356 7.38 -7.02 0.14
CA ALA A 356 7.36 -7.73 -1.13
C ALA A 356 8.67 -8.51 -1.35
N VAL A 357 9.83 -7.87 -1.13
CA VAL A 357 11.13 -8.55 -1.25
C VAL A 357 11.32 -9.65 -0.21
N ALA A 358 10.90 -9.43 1.04
CA ALA A 358 10.97 -10.43 2.09
C ALA A 358 10.05 -11.65 1.82
N LEU A 359 8.96 -11.45 1.07
CA LEU A 359 8.09 -12.52 0.56
C LEU A 359 8.65 -13.20 -0.71
N GLY A 360 9.73 -12.69 -1.31
CA GLY A 360 10.41 -13.29 -2.45
C GLY A 360 10.08 -12.65 -3.81
N HIS A 361 9.46 -11.47 -3.82
CA HIS A 361 9.25 -10.68 -5.05
C HIS A 361 10.46 -9.85 -5.42
N SER A 362 10.57 -9.50 -6.69
CA SER A 362 11.54 -8.51 -7.18
C SER A 362 10.93 -7.11 -7.13
N ILE A 363 11.72 -6.15 -6.66
CA ILE A 363 11.42 -4.72 -6.78
C ILE A 363 12.65 -4.05 -7.38
N SER A 364 12.48 -3.38 -8.51
CA SER A 364 13.60 -2.69 -9.15
C SER A 364 14.02 -1.48 -8.31
N SER A 365 15.26 -1.01 -8.49
CA SER A 365 15.68 0.23 -7.83
C SER A 365 14.88 1.44 -8.32
N GLU A 366 14.38 1.41 -9.56
CA GLU A 366 13.54 2.46 -10.13
C GLU A 366 12.17 2.49 -9.45
N ASP A 367 11.48 1.34 -9.37
CA ASP A 367 10.18 1.24 -8.69
C ASP A 367 10.28 1.64 -7.22
N PHE A 368 11.38 1.24 -6.56
CA PHE A 368 11.62 1.64 -5.18
C PHE A 368 11.70 3.17 -5.03
N GLN A 369 12.42 3.87 -5.93
CA GLN A 369 12.49 5.34 -5.86
C GLN A 369 11.17 6.01 -6.28
N SER A 370 10.48 5.46 -7.28
CA SER A 370 9.16 5.94 -7.71
C SER A 370 8.16 5.83 -6.55
N CYS A 371 8.09 4.66 -5.91
CA CYS A 371 7.27 4.44 -4.71
C CYS A 371 7.54 5.49 -3.63
N ARG A 372 8.82 5.71 -3.28
CA ARG A 372 9.18 6.73 -2.28
C ARG A 372 8.74 8.13 -2.68
N THR A 373 8.89 8.47 -3.96
CA THR A 373 8.47 9.76 -4.51
C THR A 373 6.95 9.92 -4.42
N ASP A 374 6.19 8.91 -4.83
CA ASP A 374 4.73 8.91 -4.82
C ASP A 374 4.17 9.00 -3.40
N CYS A 375 4.76 8.26 -2.47
CA CYS A 375 4.43 8.30 -1.04
C CYS A 375 4.75 9.66 -0.41
N HIS A 376 5.86 10.29 -0.78
CA HIS A 376 6.19 11.65 -0.36
C HIS A 376 5.17 12.68 -0.90
N LEU A 377 4.81 12.58 -2.18
CA LEU A 377 3.77 13.42 -2.79
C LEU A 377 2.40 13.19 -2.17
N ALA A 378 2.05 11.95 -1.83
CA ALA A 378 0.82 11.63 -1.11
C ALA A 378 0.82 12.27 0.28
N CYS A 379 1.93 12.18 1.02
CA CYS A 379 2.04 12.82 2.33
C CYS A 379 1.76 14.33 2.26
N GLN A 380 2.30 15.01 1.24
CA GLN A 380 2.04 16.43 1.00
C GLN A 380 0.58 16.70 0.60
N ARG A 381 0.02 15.90 -0.32
CA ARG A 381 -1.36 16.01 -0.81
C ARG A 381 -2.40 15.85 0.30
N HIS A 382 -2.14 14.97 1.25
CA HIS A 382 -2.98 14.78 2.44
C HIS A 382 -2.72 15.85 3.52
N GLY A 383 -1.70 16.70 3.32
CA GLY A 383 -1.20 17.64 4.31
C GLY A 383 -0.76 16.92 5.60
N ALA A 384 -0.26 15.69 5.45
CA ALA A 384 0.40 14.94 6.50
C ALA A 384 1.88 15.31 6.61
N CYS A 385 2.47 15.82 5.53
CA CYS A 385 3.83 16.36 5.50
C CYS A 385 3.82 17.79 4.94
N GLU A 386 4.64 18.66 5.52
CA GLU A 386 5.02 19.95 4.97
C GLU A 386 6.45 19.88 4.42
N GLN A 387 6.74 20.57 3.31
CA GLN A 387 8.11 20.72 2.83
C GLN A 387 8.91 21.51 3.86
N LEU A 388 10.09 21.00 4.23
CA LEU A 388 11.01 21.66 5.15
C LEU A 388 11.74 22.84 4.51
#